data_AF-A0AAD5BPB6-F1
#
_entry.id   AF-A0AAD5BPB6-F1
#
_cell.length_a   1.000
_cell.length_b   1.000
_cell.length_c   1.000
_cell.angle_alpha   90.00
_cell.angle_beta   90.00
_cell.angle_gamma   90.00
#
_symmetry.space_group_name_H-M   'P 1'
#
loop_
_entity.id
_entity.type
_entity.pdbx_description
1 polymer ?
#
loop_
_entity_poly.entity_id
_entity_poly.type
_entity_poly.pdbx_seq_one_letter_code
_entity_poly.pdbx_strand_id
1 'polypeptide(L)'
;MAASEHPRLILHDFLSSDVCKELEFIHKSCSTIGYRQNAFSTTLSHLIATNSPHLILPFIPLRDKIKEKVEDFFGCEYELFIEFTGLISGLNVALLNQYVDI
;
A
#
# COMPACT_ATOMS: atom_id res chain seq x y z
N MET A 1 -10.73 -20.72 24.43
CA MET A 1 -9.92 -20.51 23.22
C MET A 1 -10.48 -19.27 22.53
N ALA A 2 -9.92 -18.09 22.82
CA ALA A 2 -10.31 -16.85 22.15
C ALA A 2 -9.62 -16.84 20.78
N ALA A 3 -10.28 -17.39 19.76
CA ALA A 3 -9.86 -17.25 18.38
C ALA A 3 -10.14 -15.80 17.96
N SER A 4 -9.09 -15.08 17.60
CA SER A 4 -9.03 -13.64 17.31
C SER A 4 -10.20 -13.09 16.49
N GLU A 5 -10.91 -12.13 17.07
CA GLU A 5 -11.95 -11.27 16.49
C GLU A 5 -11.36 -10.18 15.56
N HIS A 6 -10.56 -10.57 14.56
CA HIS A 6 -9.99 -9.61 13.60
C HIS A 6 -10.35 -10.01 12.17
N PRO A 7 -11.45 -9.48 11.62
CA PRO A 7 -11.87 -9.83 10.28
C PRO A 7 -10.86 -9.24 9.27
N ARG A 8 -10.16 -10.14 8.56
CA ARG A 8 -9.25 -9.77 7.47
C ARG A 8 -10.03 -9.65 6.18
N LEU A 9 -10.07 -8.46 5.58
CA LEU A 9 -10.62 -8.27 4.24
C LEU A 9 -9.53 -8.50 3.18
N ILE A 10 -9.85 -9.31 2.16
CA ILE A 10 -9.02 -9.48 0.96
C ILE A 10 -9.77 -8.84 -0.21
N LEU A 11 -9.14 -7.87 -0.87
CA LEU A 11 -9.72 -7.17 -2.02
C LEU A 11 -9.28 -7.86 -3.31
N HIS A 12 -10.20 -8.60 -3.92
CA HIS A 12 -9.99 -9.23 -5.23
C HIS A 12 -10.23 -8.24 -6.36
N ASP A 13 -9.45 -8.36 -7.45
CA ASP A 13 -9.57 -7.52 -8.65
C ASP A 13 -9.62 -6.01 -8.35
N PHE A 14 -8.94 -5.61 -7.29
CA PHE A 14 -9.01 -4.24 -6.76
C PHE A 14 -8.35 -3.23 -7.70
N LEU A 15 -7.27 -3.63 -8.36
CA LEU A 15 -6.54 -2.82 -9.33
C LEU A 15 -6.53 -3.53 -10.67
N SER A 16 -6.48 -2.73 -11.73
CA SER A 16 -6.29 -3.26 -13.08
C SER A 16 -4.88 -3.85 -13.21
N SER A 17 -4.70 -4.80 -14.14
CA SER A 17 -3.39 -5.41 -14.40
C SER A 17 -2.33 -4.36 -14.76
N ASP A 18 -2.71 -3.30 -15.47
CA ASP A 18 -1.77 -2.26 -15.90
C ASP A 18 -1.29 -1.42 -14.72
N VAL A 19 -2.18 -1.04 -13.80
CA VAL A 19 -1.80 -0.34 -12.56
C VAL A 19 -0.92 -1.23 -11.69
N CYS A 20 -1.22 -2.53 -11.58
CA CYS A 20 -0.36 -3.47 -10.87
C CYS A 20 1.05 -3.53 -11.45
N LYS A 21 1.20 -3.57 -12.78
CA LYS A 21 2.51 -3.57 -13.45
C LYS A 21 3.28 -2.27 -13.21
N GLU A 22 2.60 -1.13 -13.22
CA GLU A 22 3.21 0.17 -12.95
C GLU A 22 3.72 0.26 -11.50
N LEU A 23 2.90 -0.16 -10.53
CA LEU A 23 3.31 -0.21 -9.12
C LEU A 23 4.46 -1.20 -8.90
N GLU A 24 4.44 -2.34 -9.58
CA GLU A 24 5.53 -3.33 -9.54
C GLU A 24 6.84 -2.74 -10.08
N PHE A 25 6.78 -2.03 -11.21
CA PHE A 25 7.93 -1.33 -11.78
C PHE A 25 8.50 -0.32 -10.77
N ILE A 26 7.64 0.57 -10.23
CA ILE A 26 8.05 1.56 -9.24
C ILE A 26 8.68 0.90 -8.02
N HIS A 27 8.09 -0.18 -7.50
CA HIS A 27 8.62 -0.90 -6.34
C HIS A 27 9.99 -1.50 -6.62
N LYS A 28 10.19 -2.13 -7.77
CA LYS A 28 11.47 -2.72 -8.16
C LYS A 28 12.55 -1.65 -8.37
N SER A 29 12.18 -0.48 -8.89
CA SER A 29 13.11 0.61 -9.16
C SER A 29 13.48 1.44 -7.93
N CYS A 30 12.56 1.58 -6.97
CA CYS A 30 12.70 2.55 -5.87
C CYS A 30 12.60 1.92 -4.48
N SER A 31 12.60 0.59 -4.36
CA SER A 31 12.56 -0.07 -3.06
C SER A 31 13.88 0.05 -2.30
N THR A 32 13.74 0.12 -0.99
CA THR A 32 14.83 -0.04 -0.04
C THR A 32 14.70 -1.36 0.68
N ILE A 33 15.85 -1.97 0.97
CA ILE A 33 15.93 -3.20 1.75
C ILE A 33 15.81 -2.83 3.23
N GLY A 34 14.81 -3.38 3.90
CA GLY A 34 14.62 -3.22 5.34
C GLY A 34 15.60 -4.06 6.16
N TYR A 35 15.45 -4.00 7.48
CA TYR A 35 16.29 -4.78 8.41
C TYR A 35 16.09 -6.31 8.31
N ARG A 36 14.93 -6.76 7.79
CA ARG A 36 14.66 -8.18 7.56
C ARG A 36 15.17 -8.59 6.18
N GLN A 37 15.82 -9.75 6.12
CA GLN A 37 16.18 -10.36 4.85
C GLN A 37 14.94 -10.50 3.95
N ASN A 38 15.08 -10.03 2.71
CA ASN A 38 14.05 -10.08 1.68
C ASN A 38 12.76 -9.29 2.00
N ALA A 39 12.83 -8.29 2.89
CA ALA A 39 11.76 -7.33 3.07
C ALA A 39 12.12 -6.04 2.34
N PHE A 40 11.31 -5.69 1.34
CA PHE A 40 11.48 -4.49 0.52
C PHE A 40 10.34 -3.53 0.79
N SER A 41 10.65 -2.23 0.82
CA SER A 41 9.63 -1.20 0.96
C SER A 41 9.89 -0.04 0.01
N THR A 42 8.83 0.49 -0.60
CA THR A 42 8.84 1.74 -1.34
C THR A 42 7.79 2.64 -0.74
N THR A 43 8.20 3.81 -0.26
CA THR A 43 7.34 4.76 0.44
C THR A 43 7.29 6.05 -0.35
N LEU A 44 6.32 6.91 -0.08
CA LEU A 44 6.28 8.22 -0.72
C LEU A 44 7.59 9.00 -0.55
N SER A 45 8.23 8.92 0.63
CA SER A 45 9.54 9.56 0.86
C SER A 45 10.63 9.03 -0.07
N HIS A 46 10.66 7.72 -0.33
CA HIS A 46 11.60 7.13 -1.29
C HIS A 46 11.35 7.68 -2.70
N LEU A 47 10.09 7.84 -3.10
CA LEU A 47 9.70 8.37 -4.41
C LEU A 47 10.02 9.86 -4.53
N ILE A 48 9.75 10.66 -3.50
CA ILE A 48 10.10 12.09 -3.47
C ILE A 48 11.61 12.29 -3.66
N ALA A 49 12.43 11.43 -3.06
CA ALA A 49 13.89 11.50 -3.18
C ALA A 49 14.40 11.25 -4.62
N THR A 50 13.60 10.63 -5.49
CA THR A 50 13.98 10.40 -6.90
C THR A 50 13.87 11.65 -7.78
N ASN A 51 13.28 12.74 -7.27
CA ASN A 51 12.95 13.94 -8.05
C ASN A 51 12.15 13.64 -9.35
N SER A 52 11.38 12.55 -9.34
CA SER A 52 10.58 12.08 -10.48
C SER A 52 9.10 12.01 -10.07
N PRO A 53 8.34 13.11 -10.18
CA PRO A 53 6.97 13.20 -9.66
C PRO A 53 6.01 12.20 -10.32
N HIS A 54 6.30 11.77 -11.55
CA HIS A 54 5.52 10.76 -12.27
C HIS A 54 5.43 9.43 -11.52
N LEU A 55 6.43 9.07 -10.72
CA LEU A 55 6.41 7.83 -9.93
C LEU A 55 5.45 7.90 -8.74
N ILE A 56 5.04 9.10 -8.32
CA ILE A 56 4.10 9.32 -7.21
C ILE A 56 2.65 9.29 -7.71
N LEU A 57 2.40 9.69 -8.95
CA LEU A 57 1.04 9.84 -9.50
C LEU A 57 0.15 8.59 -9.33
N PRO A 58 0.64 7.35 -9.53
CA PRO A 58 -0.17 6.14 -9.36
C PRO A 58 -0.67 5.93 -7.94
N PHE A 59 -0.01 6.52 -6.94
CA PHE A 59 -0.37 6.38 -5.52
C PHE A 59 -1.55 7.27 -5.11
N ILE A 60 -1.79 8.38 -5.81
CA ILE A 60 -2.86 9.33 -5.48
C ILE A 60 -4.26 8.66 -5.60
N PRO A 61 -4.70 8.20 -6.79
CA PRO A 61 -6.02 7.58 -6.92
C PRO A 61 -6.12 6.25 -6.16
N LEU A 62 -4.99 5.57 -5.96
CA LEU A 62 -4.92 4.34 -5.19
C LEU A 62 -5.23 4.59 -3.71
N ARG A 63 -4.72 5.69 -3.16
CA ARG A 63 -4.96 6.09 -1.78
C ARG A 63 -6.45 6.27 -1.50
N ASP A 64 -7.11 7.02 -2.38
CA ASP A 64 -8.54 7.32 -2.25
C ASP A 64 -9.39 6.05 -2.36
N LYS A 65 -9.08 5.18 -3.33
CA LYS A 65 -9.82 3.92 -3.54
C LYS A 65 -9.71 2.96 -2.35
N ILE A 66 -8.57 2.93 -1.67
CA ILE A 66 -8.37 2.08 -0.49
C ILE A 66 -9.10 2.67 0.70
N LYS A 67 -8.98 3.99 0.88
CA LYS A 67 -9.72 4.71 1.92
C LYS A 67 -11.21 4.37 1.83
N GLU A 68 -11.82 4.54 0.65
CA GLU A 68 -13.22 4.21 0.41
C GLU A 68 -13.55 2.76 0.80
N LYS A 69 -12.70 1.79 0.43
CA LYS A 69 -12.93 0.37 0.79
C LYS A 69 -12.78 0.07 2.27
N VAL A 70 -11.86 0.75 2.95
CA VAL A 70 -11.65 0.59 4.39
C VAL A 70 -12.84 1.21 5.14
N GLU A 71 -13.27 2.41 4.74
CA GLU A 71 -14.46 3.09 5.26
C GLU A 71 -15.73 2.25 5.07
N ASP A 72 -15.94 1.72 3.85
CA ASP A 72 -17.04 0.81 3.53
C ASP A 72 -17.06 -0.43 4.43
N PHE A 73 -15.89 -1.01 4.69
CA PHE A 73 -15.77 -2.27 5.43
C PHE A 73 -15.98 -2.11 6.94
N PHE A 74 -15.45 -1.02 7.51
CA PHE A 74 -15.57 -0.74 8.94
C PHE A 74 -16.80 0.10 9.30
N GLY A 75 -17.48 0.69 8.30
CA GLY A 75 -18.68 1.51 8.51
C GLY A 75 -18.37 2.84 9.22
N CYS A 76 -17.22 3.45 8.91
CA CYS A 76 -16.75 4.69 9.51
C CYS A 76 -16.18 5.64 8.45
N GLU A 77 -16.09 6.93 8.78
CA GLU A 77 -15.46 7.94 7.94
C GLU A 77 -14.11 8.34 8.55
N TYR A 78 -13.03 8.19 7.78
CA TYR A 78 -11.67 8.52 8.14
C TYR A 78 -11.27 9.84 7.50
N GLU A 79 -11.34 10.94 8.24
CA GLU A 79 -11.10 12.28 7.68
C GLU A 79 -9.69 12.42 7.07
N LEU A 80 -8.65 11.87 7.73
CA LEU A 80 -7.23 12.00 7.32
C LEU A 80 -6.35 10.86 7.88
N PHE A 81 -6.76 9.60 7.73
CA PHE A 81 -6.13 8.48 8.46
C PHE A 81 -5.11 7.68 7.64
N ILE A 82 -4.25 8.35 6.87
CA ILE A 82 -3.18 7.65 6.14
C ILE A 82 -1.85 8.29 6.50
N GLU A 83 -1.27 7.79 7.58
CA GLU A 83 0.06 8.17 8.04
C GLU A 83 1.15 7.66 7.09
N PHE A 84 0.89 6.52 6.46
CA PHE A 84 1.86 5.85 5.62
C PHE A 84 1.20 5.26 4.37
N THR A 85 1.74 5.61 3.20
CA THR A 85 1.44 4.95 1.93
C THR A 85 2.73 4.38 1.36
N GLY A 86 2.72 3.08 1.12
CA GLY A 86 3.86 2.41 0.51
C GLY A 86 3.55 1.01 -0.02
N LEU A 87 4.42 0.54 -0.88
CA LEU A 87 4.48 -0.83 -1.37
C LEU A 87 5.45 -1.61 -0.49
N ILE A 88 5.03 -2.76 0.00
CA ILE A 88 5.85 -3.66 0.81
C ILE A 88 5.85 -5.03 0.15
N SER A 89 7.02 -5.60 -0.10
CA SER A 89 7.11 -7.00 -0.53
C SER A 89 8.01 -7.82 0.39
N GLY A 90 7.60 -9.09 0.55
CA GLY A 90 8.38 -10.14 1.19
C GLY A 90 8.57 -11.30 0.22
N LEU A 91 9.38 -12.31 0.58
CA LEU A 91 9.56 -13.55 -0.17
C LEU A 91 8.20 -14.07 -0.68
N ASN A 92 7.92 -13.78 -1.96
CA ASN A 92 6.79 -14.22 -2.79
C ASN A 92 5.49 -13.37 -2.85
N VAL A 93 5.36 -12.20 -2.21
CA VAL A 93 4.15 -11.35 -2.35
C VAL A 93 4.47 -9.86 -2.25
N ALA A 94 3.97 -9.05 -3.20
CA ALA A 94 3.88 -7.60 -3.07
C ALA A 94 2.52 -7.23 -2.47
N LEU A 95 2.53 -6.57 -1.32
CA LEU A 95 1.36 -6.05 -0.63
C LEU A 95 1.41 -4.53 -0.64
N LEU A 96 0.29 -3.92 -0.96
CA LEU A 96 0.09 -2.51 -0.71
C LEU A 96 -0.44 -2.37 0.72
N ASN A 97 0.32 -1.69 1.59
CA ASN A 97 -0.08 -1.51 2.99
C ASN A 97 -0.41 -0.04 3.24
N GLN A 98 -1.59 0.18 3.81
CA GLN A 98 -1.94 1.40 4.53
C GLN A 98 -2.11 1.01 5.99
N TYR A 99 -1.40 1.68 6.90
CA TYR A 99 -1.57 1.49 8.34
C TYR A 99 -2.61 2.49 8.83
N VAL A 100 -3.57 1.97 9.60
CA VAL A 100 -4.60 2.73 10.33
C VAL A 100 -4.37 2.39 11.79
N ASP A 101 -3.80 3.32 12.57
CA ASP A 101 -3.86 3.26 14.03
C ASP A 101 -5.33 3.47 14.47
N ILE A 102 -5.92 2.54 15.23
CA ILE A 102 -7.24 2.74 15.85
C ILE A 102 -7.03 2.93 17.34
#